data_AF-A0A1J5WHH2-F1
#
_entry.id   AF-A0A1J5WHH2-F1
#
_cell.length_a   1.000
_cell.length_b   1.000
_cell.length_c   1.000
_cell.angle_alpha   90.00
_cell.angle_beta   90.00
_cell.angle_gamma   90.00
#
_symmetry.space_group_name_H-M   'P 1'
#
loop_
_entity.id
_entity.type
_entity.pdbx_description
1 polymer ?
#
loop_
_entity_poly.entity_id
_entity_poly.type
_entity_poly.pdbx_seq_one_letter_code
_entity_poly.pdbx_strand_id
1 'polypeptide(L)'
;MQTPKKEAVLITNQALRFTLTDFGKVVETYEKQLQKEHLMILENPNIEKWELLHQKTKRNFERFMVVREIKDKYNKMTPFKKMFPFAPRKEYKNMDFLCDILNPILTKEIPSERGTFISLENTKSHLFGLKEKFVGLKRIESLSEESERISKNELKDVFCRFLENFFTRMHVVRCYVEMEDTAEAYIMLRETYTENRYSFIEIKRDNEDFRAAISRAAMYSIQKSMVGGWKGEYKLDVAAISLPKIRSIIGRVTFELGDGGMLESCSLEITEPVEWEDDGEEACRFLNHIGSCIENLNDDETQ
;
A
#
# COMPACT_ATOMS: atom_id res chain seq x y z
N MET A 1 -3.72 26.15 -11.00
CA MET A 1 -2.65 25.64 -11.89
C MET A 1 -2.63 24.13 -11.74
N GLN A 2 -3.21 23.42 -12.70
CA GLN A 2 -3.29 21.95 -12.70
C GLN A 2 -1.95 21.37 -13.17
N THR A 3 -1.39 20.47 -12.37
CA THR A 3 -0.03 19.94 -12.53
C THR A 3 0.00 18.81 -13.58
N PRO A 4 0.80 18.94 -14.66
CA PRO A 4 0.89 17.98 -15.80
C PRO A 4 1.56 16.63 -15.46
N LYS A 5 1.69 16.29 -14.17
CA LYS A 5 2.36 15.07 -13.69
C LYS A 5 1.40 13.91 -13.40
N LYS A 6 0.14 14.18 -13.03
CA LYS A 6 -0.88 13.12 -12.87
C LYS A 6 -1.21 12.42 -14.19
N GLU A 7 -1.09 13.13 -15.31
CA GLU A 7 -1.20 12.53 -16.65
C GLU A 7 -0.07 11.53 -16.93
N ALA A 8 1.14 11.72 -16.42
CA ALA A 8 2.29 10.88 -16.79
C ALA A 8 2.13 9.41 -16.35
N VAL A 9 1.60 9.13 -15.15
CA VAL A 9 1.43 7.75 -14.64
C VAL A 9 0.26 7.03 -15.32
N LEU A 10 -0.84 7.74 -15.58
CA LEU A 10 -1.98 7.26 -16.38
C LEU A 10 -1.58 7.02 -17.84
N ILE A 11 -0.73 7.89 -18.42
CA ILE A 11 -0.16 7.74 -19.75
C ILE A 11 0.74 6.50 -19.80
N THR A 12 1.53 6.16 -18.77
CA THR A 12 2.36 4.94 -18.80
C THR A 12 1.52 3.68 -18.80
N ASN A 13 0.42 3.64 -18.04
CA ASN A 13 -0.50 2.49 -18.00
C ASN A 13 -1.36 2.35 -19.26
N GLN A 14 -1.84 3.47 -19.82
CA GLN A 14 -2.52 3.49 -21.12
C GLN A 14 -1.55 3.17 -22.25
N ALA A 15 -0.32 3.69 -22.23
CA ALA A 15 0.73 3.36 -23.20
C ALA A 15 1.12 1.88 -23.12
N LEU A 16 1.19 1.28 -21.92
CA LEU A 16 1.38 -0.17 -21.77
C LEU A 16 0.18 -0.96 -22.31
N ARG A 17 -1.06 -0.62 -21.94
CA ARG A 17 -2.26 -1.30 -22.47
C ARG A 17 -2.40 -1.16 -24.00
N PHE A 18 -2.10 0.01 -24.54
CA PHE A 18 -2.10 0.33 -25.96
C PHE A 18 -1.00 -0.44 -26.70
N THR A 19 0.26 -0.38 -26.22
CA THR A 19 1.36 -1.18 -26.80
C THR A 19 1.05 -2.67 -26.73
N LEU A 20 0.43 -3.18 -25.67
CA LEU A 20 0.09 -4.59 -25.57
C LEU A 20 -1.02 -5.04 -26.54
N THR A 21 -1.93 -4.15 -26.94
CA THR A 21 -3.03 -4.44 -27.89
C THR A 21 -2.55 -4.36 -29.33
N ASP A 22 -1.79 -3.32 -29.67
CA ASP A 22 -1.13 -3.21 -30.97
C ASP A 22 -0.07 -4.29 -31.18
N PHE A 23 0.56 -4.77 -30.10
CA PHE A 23 1.48 -5.91 -30.17
C PHE A 23 0.79 -7.17 -30.71
N GLY A 24 -0.48 -7.41 -30.38
CA GLY A 24 -1.25 -8.54 -30.91
C GLY A 24 -1.34 -8.51 -32.45
N LYS A 25 -1.60 -7.33 -33.01
CA LYS A 25 -1.63 -7.11 -34.47
C LYS A 25 -0.24 -7.20 -35.10
N VAL A 26 0.79 -6.73 -34.39
CA VAL A 26 2.20 -6.89 -34.81
C VAL A 26 2.59 -8.37 -34.86
N VAL A 27 2.14 -9.20 -33.90
CA VAL A 27 2.38 -10.66 -33.91
C VAL A 27 1.82 -11.29 -35.18
N GLU A 28 0.54 -11.05 -35.44
CA GLU A 28 -0.16 -11.64 -36.59
C GLU A 28 0.46 -11.19 -37.92
N THR A 29 0.87 -9.92 -37.99
CA THR A 29 1.57 -9.36 -39.16
C THR A 29 2.94 -10.01 -39.35
N TYR A 30 3.68 -10.23 -38.26
CA TYR A 30 5.02 -10.82 -38.30
C TYR A 30 4.98 -12.31 -38.65
N GLU A 31 4.00 -13.07 -38.15
CA GLU A 31 3.77 -14.47 -38.55
C GLU A 31 3.46 -14.58 -40.05
N LYS A 32 2.59 -13.71 -40.57
CA LYS A 32 2.30 -13.64 -42.02
C LYS A 32 3.54 -13.25 -42.83
N GLN A 33 4.36 -12.34 -42.33
CA GLN A 33 5.59 -11.92 -43.00
C GLN A 33 6.65 -13.03 -43.02
N LEU A 34 6.81 -13.77 -41.92
CA LEU A 34 7.66 -14.96 -41.83
C LEU A 34 7.25 -16.04 -42.85
N GLN A 35 5.95 -16.31 -42.98
CA GLN A 35 5.42 -17.25 -43.98
C GLN A 35 5.73 -16.79 -45.41
N LYS A 36 5.58 -15.50 -45.69
CA LYS A 36 5.89 -14.91 -47.01
C LYS A 36 7.38 -14.94 -47.33
N GLU A 37 8.24 -14.62 -46.37
CA GLU A 37 9.69 -14.69 -46.53
C GLU A 37 10.16 -16.14 -46.72
N HIS A 38 9.56 -17.11 -46.02
CA HIS A 38 9.81 -18.53 -46.25
C HIS A 38 9.49 -18.97 -47.69
N LEU A 39 8.37 -18.50 -48.25
CA LEU A 39 8.01 -18.76 -49.65
C LEU A 39 8.99 -18.12 -50.64
N MET A 40 9.40 -16.86 -50.44
CA MET A 40 10.38 -16.19 -51.32
C MET A 40 11.77 -16.85 -51.27
N ILE A 41 12.13 -17.47 -50.15
CA ILE A 41 13.41 -18.20 -49.99
C ILE A 41 13.43 -19.47 -50.85
N LEU A 42 12.29 -20.14 -51.03
CA LEU A 42 12.19 -21.28 -51.95
C LEU A 42 12.42 -20.88 -53.41
N GLU A 43 12.29 -19.60 -53.74
CA GLU A 43 12.33 -19.08 -55.11
C GLU A 43 13.67 -18.43 -55.50
N ASN A 44 14.59 -18.09 -54.57
CA ASN A 44 15.82 -17.36 -54.91
C ASN A 44 17.03 -17.65 -53.97
N PRO A 45 18.07 -18.38 -54.42
CA PRO A 45 19.07 -19.02 -53.55
C PRO A 45 20.32 -18.16 -53.22
N ASN A 46 20.23 -16.83 -53.16
CA ASN A 46 21.42 -16.01 -52.81
C ASN A 46 21.75 -16.10 -51.30
N ILE A 47 22.77 -16.90 -50.97
CA ILE A 47 23.08 -17.42 -49.63
C ILE A 47 23.47 -16.33 -48.62
N GLU A 48 24.29 -15.34 -48.99
CA GLU A 48 24.74 -14.30 -48.03
C GLU A 48 23.61 -13.37 -47.57
N LYS A 49 22.72 -12.99 -48.50
CA LYS A 49 21.53 -12.20 -48.17
C LYS A 49 20.56 -12.97 -47.27
N TRP A 50 20.52 -14.30 -47.44
CA TRP A 50 19.72 -15.20 -46.60
C TRP A 50 20.27 -15.30 -45.18
N GLU A 51 21.58 -15.46 -45.01
CA GLU A 51 22.18 -15.57 -43.67
C GLU A 51 21.90 -14.32 -42.83
N LEU A 52 22.04 -13.14 -43.44
CA LEU A 52 21.74 -11.87 -42.78
C LEU A 52 20.26 -11.76 -42.42
N LEU A 53 19.36 -12.12 -43.34
CA LEU A 53 17.92 -12.09 -43.10
C LEU A 53 17.52 -13.10 -42.01
N HIS A 54 18.02 -14.33 -42.08
CA HIS A 54 17.78 -15.37 -41.08
C HIS A 54 18.27 -14.96 -39.68
N GLN A 55 19.48 -14.41 -39.57
CA GLN A 55 20.00 -13.89 -38.30
C GLN A 55 19.14 -12.75 -37.75
N LYS A 56 18.73 -11.80 -38.61
CA LYS A 56 17.84 -10.69 -38.21
C LYS A 56 16.49 -11.21 -37.73
N THR A 57 15.90 -12.15 -38.46
CA THR A 57 14.62 -12.78 -38.14
C THR A 57 14.69 -13.57 -36.84
N LYS A 58 15.77 -14.33 -36.61
CA LYS A 58 16.03 -15.04 -35.36
C LYS A 58 16.13 -14.09 -34.17
N ARG A 59 16.91 -13.00 -34.28
CA ARG A 59 17.01 -11.96 -33.23
C ARG A 59 15.66 -11.32 -32.92
N ASN A 60 14.85 -11.05 -33.94
CA ASN A 60 13.52 -10.49 -33.75
C ASN A 60 12.57 -11.48 -33.07
N PHE A 61 12.64 -12.78 -33.42
CA PHE A 61 11.87 -13.83 -32.76
C PHE A 61 12.27 -14.00 -31.28
N GLU A 62 13.57 -13.94 -30.97
CA GLU A 62 14.06 -13.98 -29.57
C GLU A 62 13.52 -12.78 -28.78
N ARG A 63 13.60 -11.55 -29.32
CA ARG A 63 13.00 -10.36 -28.71
C ARG A 63 11.50 -10.51 -28.50
N PHE A 64 10.82 -11.08 -29.48
CA PHE A 64 9.38 -11.34 -29.41
C PHE A 64 9.03 -12.28 -28.26
N MET A 65 9.75 -13.39 -28.11
CA MET A 65 9.54 -14.35 -27.03
C MET A 65 9.73 -13.71 -25.65
N VAL A 66 10.77 -12.88 -25.49
CA VAL A 66 11.01 -12.12 -24.25
C VAL A 66 9.86 -11.17 -23.95
N VAL A 67 9.38 -10.41 -24.94
CA VAL A 67 8.26 -9.46 -24.75
C VAL A 67 6.96 -10.19 -24.40
N ARG A 68 6.67 -11.32 -25.07
CA ARG A 68 5.51 -12.16 -24.76
C ARG A 68 5.59 -12.68 -23.32
N GLU A 69 6.75 -13.19 -22.90
CA GLU A 69 6.94 -13.67 -21.54
C GLU A 69 6.73 -12.56 -20.51
N ILE A 70 7.22 -11.34 -20.78
CA ILE A 70 6.99 -10.16 -19.93
C ILE A 70 5.51 -9.81 -19.86
N LYS A 71 4.80 -9.82 -21.01
CA LYS A 71 3.35 -9.58 -21.08
C LYS A 71 2.57 -10.61 -20.27
N ASP A 72 2.89 -11.89 -20.43
CA ASP A 72 2.21 -12.98 -19.73
C ASP A 72 2.46 -12.90 -18.22
N LYS A 73 3.69 -12.54 -17.80
CA LYS A 73 4.01 -12.25 -16.39
C LYS A 73 3.20 -11.07 -15.87
N TYR A 74 3.18 -9.95 -16.60
CA TYR A 74 2.43 -8.75 -16.22
C TYR A 74 0.94 -9.03 -16.09
N ASN A 75 0.33 -9.72 -17.05
CA ASN A 75 -1.11 -10.04 -17.03
C ASN A 75 -1.49 -10.88 -15.80
N LYS A 76 -0.61 -11.78 -15.37
CA LYS A 76 -0.75 -12.62 -14.17
C LYS A 76 -0.50 -11.88 -12.85
N MET A 77 0.04 -10.66 -12.88
CA MET A 77 0.22 -9.87 -11.66
C MET A 77 -1.11 -9.36 -11.10
N THR A 78 -1.17 -9.24 -9.77
CA THR A 78 -2.29 -8.63 -9.06
C THR A 78 -2.43 -7.15 -9.45
N PRO A 79 -3.64 -6.56 -9.35
CA PRO A 79 -3.85 -5.14 -9.64
C PRO A 79 -2.85 -4.23 -8.88
N PHE A 80 -2.58 -4.55 -7.62
CA PHE A 80 -1.61 -3.84 -6.80
C PHE A 80 -0.20 -3.88 -7.40
N LYS A 81 0.33 -5.06 -7.77
CA LYS A 81 1.67 -5.17 -8.38
C LYS A 81 1.82 -4.45 -9.72
N LYS A 82 0.72 -4.32 -10.46
CA LYS A 82 0.70 -3.57 -11.73
C LYS A 82 0.87 -2.07 -11.48
N MET A 83 0.38 -1.55 -10.34
CA MET A 83 0.48 -0.15 -9.95
C MET A 83 1.73 0.16 -9.12
N PHE A 84 2.07 -0.70 -8.17
CA PHE A 84 3.18 -0.56 -7.25
C PHE A 84 4.23 -1.63 -7.58
N PRO A 85 5.33 -1.28 -8.27
CA PRO A 85 6.34 -2.26 -8.71
C PRO A 85 7.24 -2.75 -7.56
N PHE A 86 6.88 -2.45 -6.31
CA PHE A 86 7.60 -2.83 -5.10
C PHE A 86 6.61 -3.18 -3.98
N ALA A 87 7.03 -4.08 -3.09
CA ALA A 87 6.26 -4.43 -1.91
C ALA A 87 6.21 -3.24 -0.92
N PRO A 88 5.13 -3.09 -0.13
CA PRO A 88 4.98 -2.00 0.84
C PRO A 88 6.19 -1.83 1.77
N ARG A 89 6.86 -2.91 2.20
CA ARG A 89 8.09 -2.87 3.03
C ARG A 89 9.32 -2.17 2.40
N LYS A 90 9.26 -1.84 1.12
CA LYS A 90 10.33 -1.14 0.38
C LYS A 90 9.97 0.33 0.14
N GLU A 91 8.97 0.87 0.85
CA GLU A 91 8.46 2.22 0.65
C GLU A 91 9.54 3.30 0.81
N TYR A 92 10.43 3.14 1.80
CA TYR A 92 11.48 4.10 2.09
C TYR A 92 12.44 4.34 0.91
N LYS A 93 12.62 3.34 0.02
CA LYS A 93 13.45 3.47 -1.19
C LYS A 93 12.74 4.12 -2.36
N ASN A 94 11.42 4.31 -2.26
CA ASN A 94 10.54 4.74 -3.34
C ASN A 94 9.66 5.91 -2.91
N MET A 95 10.09 6.70 -1.91
CA MET A 95 9.29 7.81 -1.39
C MET A 95 8.95 8.85 -2.45
N ASP A 96 9.85 9.14 -3.39
CA ASP A 96 9.56 10.08 -4.49
C ASP A 96 8.37 9.61 -5.34
N PHE A 97 8.37 8.32 -5.71
CA PHE A 97 7.25 7.69 -6.43
C PHE A 97 5.96 7.69 -5.61
N LEU A 98 6.04 7.42 -4.31
CA LEU A 98 4.87 7.42 -3.42
C LEU A 98 4.33 8.83 -3.20
N CYS A 99 5.18 9.85 -3.08
CA CYS A 99 4.76 11.23 -2.97
C CYS A 99 3.98 11.67 -4.22
N ASP A 100 4.39 11.23 -5.41
CA ASP A 100 3.69 11.54 -6.67
C ASP A 100 2.30 10.86 -6.74
N ILE A 101 2.17 9.63 -6.23
CA ILE A 101 0.90 8.88 -6.27
C ILE A 101 -0.04 9.26 -5.12
N LEU A 102 0.45 9.18 -3.88
CA LEU A 102 -0.34 9.43 -2.66
C LEU A 102 -0.59 10.92 -2.47
N ASN A 103 0.24 11.79 -3.05
CA ASN A 103 0.12 13.25 -2.93
C ASN A 103 -0.18 13.70 -1.48
N PRO A 104 0.75 13.49 -0.54
CA PRO A 104 0.48 13.72 0.88
C PRO A 104 0.22 15.21 1.16
N ILE A 105 -0.92 15.51 1.79
CA ILE A 105 -1.34 16.85 2.18
C ILE A 105 -1.28 16.93 3.70
N LEU A 106 -0.49 17.88 4.20
CA LEU A 106 -0.42 18.16 5.63
C LEU A 106 -1.67 18.95 6.06
N THR A 107 -2.40 18.42 7.03
CA THR A 107 -3.58 19.04 7.62
C THR A 107 -3.37 19.28 9.12
N LYS A 108 -4.08 20.25 9.68
CA LYS A 108 -4.04 20.50 11.14
C LYS A 108 -4.77 19.41 11.92
N GLU A 109 -5.88 18.96 11.36
CA GLU A 109 -6.75 17.95 11.92
C GLU A 109 -7.39 17.14 10.80
N ILE A 110 -7.76 15.90 11.12
CA ILE A 110 -8.58 15.05 10.26
C ILE A 110 -9.87 14.81 11.02
N PRO A 111 -11.03 15.32 10.54
CA PRO A 111 -12.27 15.15 11.25
C PRO A 111 -12.67 13.68 11.28
N SER A 112 -13.02 13.20 12.46
CA SER A 112 -13.67 11.91 12.64
C SER A 112 -15.08 12.00 12.06
N GLU A 113 -15.44 11.11 11.15
CA GLU A 113 -16.82 11.08 10.60
C GLU A 113 -17.80 10.45 11.59
N ARG A 114 -17.28 9.67 12.54
CA ARG A 114 -18.06 9.15 13.66
C ARG A 114 -17.92 10.05 14.86
N GLY A 115 -18.99 10.15 15.64
CA GLY A 115 -18.93 10.74 16.98
C GLY A 115 -17.90 10.01 17.85
N THR A 116 -17.35 10.71 18.83
CA THR A 116 -16.39 10.14 19.79
C THR A 116 -16.99 8.93 20.50
N PHE A 117 -16.38 7.76 20.33
CA PHE A 117 -16.82 6.50 20.95
C PHE A 117 -15.91 6.09 22.12
N ILE A 118 -14.66 6.56 22.16
CA ILE A 118 -13.74 6.39 23.29
C ILE A 118 -13.65 7.70 24.06
N SER A 119 -13.94 7.65 25.36
CA SER A 119 -13.87 8.82 26.23
C SER A 119 -12.44 9.12 26.68
N LEU A 120 -12.20 10.40 26.99
CA LEU A 120 -10.92 10.86 27.50
C LEU A 120 -10.57 10.21 28.85
N GLU A 121 -11.55 10.09 29.76
CA GLU A 121 -11.36 9.48 31.07
C GLU A 121 -10.93 8.02 30.98
N ASN A 122 -11.56 7.25 30.09
CA ASN A 122 -11.17 5.86 29.83
C ASN A 122 -9.78 5.79 29.19
N THR A 123 -9.43 6.71 28.30
CA THR A 123 -8.10 6.75 27.70
C THR A 123 -7.00 7.03 28.73
N LYS A 124 -7.22 8.03 29.59
CA LYS A 124 -6.29 8.42 30.65
C LYS A 124 -5.95 7.25 31.59
N SER A 125 -6.97 6.48 32.02
CA SER A 125 -6.78 5.38 32.96
C SER A 125 -5.87 4.27 32.41
N HIS A 126 -5.95 3.99 31.09
CA HIS A 126 -5.13 2.97 30.44
C HIS A 126 -3.78 3.48 29.94
N LEU A 127 -3.66 4.77 29.61
CA LEU A 127 -2.43 5.36 29.09
C LEU A 127 -1.29 5.32 30.11
N PHE A 128 -1.58 5.56 31.39
CA PHE A 128 -0.59 5.47 32.46
C PHE A 128 0.07 4.08 32.50
N GLY A 129 -0.74 3.02 32.50
CA GLY A 129 -0.23 1.64 32.50
C GLY A 129 0.54 1.27 31.22
N LEU A 130 0.22 1.87 30.08
CA LEU A 130 1.00 1.71 28.85
C LEU A 130 2.38 2.36 28.97
N LYS A 131 2.43 3.61 29.43
CA LYS A 131 3.68 4.35 29.63
C LYS A 131 4.60 3.64 30.63
N GLU A 132 4.07 3.14 31.75
CA GLU A 132 4.86 2.36 32.71
C GLU A 132 5.48 1.10 32.10
N LYS A 133 4.72 0.35 31.28
CA LYS A 133 5.25 -0.83 30.58
C LYS A 133 6.39 -0.46 29.63
N PHE A 134 6.26 0.62 28.87
CA PHE A 134 7.33 1.08 27.98
C PHE A 134 8.54 1.64 28.71
N VAL A 135 8.36 2.29 29.87
CA VAL A 135 9.48 2.69 30.74
C VAL A 135 10.20 1.46 31.28
N GLY A 136 9.47 0.43 31.73
CA GLY A 136 10.04 -0.84 32.17
C GLY A 136 10.88 -1.50 31.06
N LEU A 137 10.34 -1.53 29.84
CA LEU A 137 11.04 -2.00 28.66
C LEU A 137 12.33 -1.18 28.39
N LYS A 138 12.25 0.16 28.31
CA LYS A 138 13.44 1.02 28.13
C LYS A 138 14.54 0.76 29.17
N ARG A 139 14.15 0.51 30.43
CA ARG A 139 15.11 0.22 31.50
C ARG A 139 15.84 -1.10 31.23
N ILE A 140 15.14 -2.14 30.78
CA ILE A 140 15.76 -3.42 30.41
C ILE A 140 16.77 -3.22 29.28
N GLU A 141 16.43 -2.41 28.27
CA GLU A 141 17.31 -2.07 27.14
C GLU A 141 18.58 -1.31 27.57
N SER A 142 18.50 -0.50 28.63
CA SER A 142 19.65 0.26 29.14
C SER A 142 20.60 -0.55 30.05
N LEU A 143 20.20 -1.74 30.49
CA LEU A 143 20.93 -2.54 31.50
C LEU A 143 21.84 -3.61 30.91
N SER A 144 21.85 -3.81 29.60
CA SER A 144 22.58 -4.89 28.95
C SER A 144 23.40 -4.35 27.78
N GLU A 145 24.72 -4.55 27.84
CA GLU A 145 25.63 -4.26 26.71
C GLU A 145 25.35 -5.16 25.50
N GLU A 146 24.59 -6.25 25.69
CA GLU A 146 24.14 -7.20 24.66
C GLU A 146 22.68 -7.01 24.24
N SER A 147 21.89 -6.10 24.86
CA SER A 147 20.48 -5.90 24.52
C SER A 147 20.31 -4.99 23.32
N GLU A 148 20.90 -5.38 22.20
CA GLU A 148 20.19 -5.14 20.95
C GLU A 148 18.90 -5.95 21.00
N ARG A 149 17.77 -5.22 21.06
CA ARG A 149 16.40 -5.68 20.81
C ARG A 149 15.63 -6.09 22.08
N ILE A 150 14.95 -5.10 22.66
CA ILE A 150 13.50 -5.31 22.71
C ILE A 150 13.07 -5.57 21.27
N SER A 151 12.57 -6.77 21.03
CA SER A 151 12.18 -7.12 19.68
C SER A 151 11.09 -6.13 19.27
N LYS A 152 11.13 -5.66 18.03
CA LYS A 152 10.04 -4.83 17.49
C LYS A 152 8.68 -5.48 17.77
N ASN A 153 8.66 -6.81 17.85
CA ASN A 153 7.53 -7.64 18.20
C ASN A 153 7.03 -7.43 19.64
N GLU A 154 7.89 -7.33 20.65
CA GLU A 154 7.44 -7.03 22.03
C GLU A 154 6.77 -5.66 22.14
N LEU A 155 7.32 -4.64 21.48
CA LEU A 155 6.69 -3.31 21.41
C LEU A 155 5.31 -3.39 20.73
N LYS A 156 5.21 -4.16 19.65
CA LYS A 156 3.94 -4.41 18.96
C LYS A 156 2.95 -5.11 19.89
N ASP A 157 3.36 -6.16 20.59
CA ASP A 157 2.47 -6.97 21.45
C ASP A 157 1.97 -6.17 22.67
N VAL A 158 2.81 -5.30 23.24
CA VAL A 158 2.38 -4.39 24.30
C VAL A 158 1.35 -3.38 23.79
N PHE A 159 1.60 -2.80 22.61
CA PHE A 159 0.67 -1.83 22.02
C PHE A 159 -0.62 -2.48 21.52
N CYS A 160 -0.55 -3.68 20.94
CA CYS A 160 -1.68 -4.50 20.52
C CYS A 160 -2.63 -4.73 21.70
N ARG A 161 -2.11 -5.19 22.84
CA ARG A 161 -2.87 -5.36 24.09
C ARG A 161 -3.44 -4.07 24.65
N PHE A 162 -2.79 -2.92 24.39
CA PHE A 162 -3.36 -1.63 24.75
C PHE A 162 -4.61 -1.33 23.93
N LEU A 163 -4.55 -1.51 22.61
CA LEU A 163 -5.70 -1.32 21.71
C LEU A 163 -6.86 -2.25 22.06
N GLU A 164 -6.58 -3.52 22.40
CA GLU A 164 -7.59 -4.49 22.80
C GLU A 164 -8.43 -4.05 24.00
N ASN A 165 -7.95 -3.16 24.89
CA ASN A 165 -8.75 -2.65 26.00
C ASN A 165 -9.91 -1.74 25.53
N PHE A 166 -9.80 -1.16 24.34
CA PHE A 166 -10.81 -0.25 23.79
C PHE A 166 -11.70 -0.92 22.75
N PHE A 167 -11.19 -1.94 22.08
CA PHE A 167 -11.79 -2.55 20.89
C PHE A 167 -12.18 -4.01 21.14
N THR A 168 -13.25 -4.25 21.92
CA THR A 168 -13.65 -5.61 22.35
C THR A 168 -14.98 -6.13 21.80
N ARG A 169 -15.79 -5.27 21.15
CA ARG A 169 -17.16 -5.64 20.71
C ARG A 169 -17.39 -5.44 19.22
N MET A 170 -17.20 -4.21 18.75
CA MET A 170 -17.47 -3.84 17.36
C MET A 170 -16.26 -4.00 16.45
N HIS A 171 -15.09 -4.25 17.03
CA HIS A 171 -13.83 -4.28 16.32
C HIS A 171 -13.00 -5.50 16.73
N VAL A 172 -12.19 -5.98 15.79
CA VAL A 172 -11.16 -6.98 15.99
C VAL A 172 -9.82 -6.30 15.78
N VAL A 173 -8.96 -6.34 16.80
CA VAL A 173 -7.55 -5.98 16.67
C VAL A 173 -6.81 -7.21 16.17
N ARG A 174 -6.19 -7.14 14.99
CA ARG A 174 -5.30 -8.18 14.47
C ARG A 174 -3.88 -7.66 14.41
N CYS A 175 -2.96 -8.46 14.93
CA CYS A 175 -1.53 -8.16 14.91
C CYS A 175 -0.83 -9.14 13.97
N TYR A 176 0.21 -8.69 13.27
CA TYR A 176 0.95 -9.46 12.25
C TYR A 176 0.04 -9.93 11.10
N VAL A 177 -0.60 -8.98 10.42
CA VAL A 177 -1.51 -9.30 9.33
C VAL A 177 -0.71 -9.63 8.08
N GLU A 178 -0.76 -10.90 7.68
CA GLU A 178 -0.23 -11.35 6.40
C GLU A 178 -0.99 -10.68 5.26
N MET A 179 -0.24 -9.97 4.43
CA MET A 179 -0.71 -9.36 3.20
C MET A 179 -0.23 -10.21 2.02
N GLU A 180 -0.83 -10.02 0.84
CA GLU A 180 -0.31 -10.62 -0.37
C GLU A 180 1.17 -10.23 -0.59
N ASP A 181 1.92 -11.14 -1.23
CA ASP A 181 3.33 -10.95 -1.59
C ASP A 181 4.31 -10.84 -0.44
N THR A 182 4.07 -11.60 0.64
CA THR A 182 4.96 -11.73 1.81
C THR A 182 5.16 -10.42 2.58
N ALA A 183 4.25 -9.47 2.41
CA ALA A 183 4.24 -8.27 3.24
C ALA A 183 3.45 -8.54 4.53
N GLU A 184 3.85 -7.89 5.61
CA GLU A 184 3.21 -8.01 6.91
C GLU A 184 2.86 -6.60 7.38
N ALA A 185 1.57 -6.34 7.54
CA ALA A 185 1.10 -5.13 8.20
C ALA A 185 1.06 -5.38 9.71
N TYR A 186 1.50 -4.41 10.51
CA TYR A 186 1.67 -4.69 11.93
C TYR A 186 0.37 -4.83 12.68
N ILE A 187 -0.53 -3.85 12.57
CA ILE A 187 -1.84 -3.91 13.20
C ILE A 187 -2.91 -3.50 12.20
N MET A 188 -3.96 -4.30 12.13
CA MET A 188 -5.20 -3.97 11.47
C MET A 188 -6.31 -3.95 12.50
N LEU A 189 -6.97 -2.81 12.63
CA LEU A 189 -8.24 -2.71 13.32
C LEU A 189 -9.34 -2.92 12.27
N ARG A 190 -10.23 -3.88 12.47
CA ARG A 190 -11.33 -4.17 11.53
C ARG A 190 -12.65 -4.22 12.26
N GLU A 191 -13.74 -3.75 11.66
CA GLU A 191 -15.07 -3.99 12.20
C GLU A 191 -15.46 -5.47 12.16
N THR A 192 -16.20 -5.92 13.17
CA THR A 192 -16.64 -7.32 13.28
C THR A 192 -17.70 -7.68 12.24
N TYR A 193 -18.58 -6.73 11.90
CA TYR A 193 -19.76 -6.98 11.06
C TYR A 193 -19.54 -6.67 9.58
N THR A 194 -18.46 -5.98 9.23
CA THR A 194 -18.13 -5.62 7.85
C THR A 194 -16.67 -5.99 7.57
N GLU A 195 -16.41 -6.75 6.49
CA GLU A 195 -15.03 -7.12 6.13
C GLU A 195 -14.22 -5.95 5.57
N ASN A 196 -14.95 -4.93 5.15
CA ASN A 196 -14.54 -3.81 4.32
C ASN A 196 -14.06 -2.62 5.18
N ARG A 197 -14.55 -2.47 6.41
CA ARG A 197 -14.13 -1.35 7.26
C ARG A 197 -12.93 -1.73 8.11
N TYR A 198 -11.79 -1.13 7.80
CA TYR A 198 -10.56 -1.36 8.55
C TYR A 198 -9.64 -0.13 8.55
N SER A 199 -8.73 -0.13 9.52
CA SER A 199 -7.67 0.86 9.67
C SER A 199 -6.35 0.14 9.90
N PHE A 200 -5.31 0.54 9.17
CA PHE A 200 -3.96 0.01 9.35
C PHE A 200 -3.13 0.95 10.23
N ILE A 201 -2.39 0.35 11.17
CA ILE A 201 -1.49 1.06 12.07
C ILE A 201 -0.08 0.50 11.89
N GLU A 202 0.83 1.37 11.46
CA GLU A 202 2.25 1.06 11.41
C GLU A 202 2.95 1.43 12.72
N ILE A 203 3.90 0.60 13.13
CA ILE A 203 4.67 0.72 14.36
C ILE A 203 6.12 0.89 13.94
N LYS A 204 6.69 2.01 14.34
CA LYS A 204 8.08 2.36 14.07
C LYS A 204 8.84 2.58 15.36
N ARG A 205 10.17 2.53 15.24
CA ARG A 205 11.08 2.95 16.33
C ARG A 205 11.26 4.47 16.32
N ASP A 206 11.68 5.03 17.44
CA ASP A 206 11.82 6.48 17.64
C ASP A 206 12.69 7.22 16.60
N ASN A 207 13.63 6.53 15.96
CA ASN A 207 14.53 7.07 14.94
C ASN A 207 14.08 6.85 13.49
N GLU A 208 12.99 6.11 13.24
CA GLU A 208 12.49 5.83 11.90
C GLU A 208 11.62 7.01 11.37
N ASP A 209 11.45 7.14 10.06
CA ASP A 209 10.66 8.23 9.47
C ASP A 209 9.14 7.97 9.55
N PHE A 210 8.39 8.94 10.09
CA PHE A 210 6.93 8.88 10.13
C PHE A 210 6.29 8.92 8.74
N ARG A 211 6.88 9.65 7.78
CA ARG A 211 6.32 9.76 6.42
C ARG A 211 6.36 8.42 5.70
N ALA A 212 7.47 7.68 5.82
CA ALA A 212 7.57 6.33 5.30
C ALA A 212 6.56 5.39 5.99
N ALA A 213 6.45 5.44 7.31
CA ALA A 213 5.53 4.58 8.06
C ALA A 213 4.05 4.82 7.70
N ILE A 214 3.59 6.07 7.63
CA ILE A 214 2.21 6.38 7.27
C ILE A 214 1.92 6.05 5.80
N SER A 215 2.90 6.24 4.90
CA SER A 215 2.77 5.83 3.49
C SER A 215 2.65 4.32 3.37
N ARG A 216 3.40 3.54 4.17
CA ARG A 216 3.27 2.09 4.21
C ARG A 216 1.88 1.65 4.67
N ALA A 217 1.34 2.27 5.72
CA ALA A 217 -0.02 2.01 6.18
C ALA A 217 -1.05 2.29 5.06
N ALA A 218 -0.91 3.41 4.36
CA ALA A 218 -1.75 3.74 3.20
C ALA A 218 -1.62 2.71 2.06
N MET A 219 -0.41 2.24 1.75
CA MET A 219 -0.20 1.18 0.76
C MET A 219 -0.88 -0.14 1.15
N TYR A 220 -0.87 -0.52 2.43
CA TYR A 220 -1.60 -1.71 2.90
C TYR A 220 -3.10 -1.55 2.74
N SER A 221 -3.63 -0.36 3.04
CA SER A 221 -5.04 -0.05 2.79
C SER A 221 -5.41 -0.22 1.32
N ILE A 222 -4.64 0.40 0.42
CA ILE A 222 -4.88 0.31 -1.03
C ILE A 222 -4.74 -1.14 -1.51
N GLN A 223 -3.70 -1.86 -1.10
CA GLN A 223 -3.49 -3.26 -1.48
C GLN A 223 -4.70 -4.12 -1.10
N LYS A 224 -5.19 -3.97 0.12
CA LYS A 224 -6.33 -4.76 0.63
C LYS A 224 -7.61 -4.47 -0.17
N SER A 225 -7.94 -3.21 -0.45
CA SER A 225 -9.13 -2.89 -1.26
C SER A 225 -8.97 -3.34 -2.72
N MET A 226 -7.79 -3.19 -3.32
CA MET A 226 -7.53 -3.65 -4.70
C MET A 226 -7.66 -5.16 -4.87
N VAL A 227 -7.28 -5.96 -3.85
CA VAL A 227 -7.45 -7.42 -3.86
C VAL A 227 -8.92 -7.81 -3.77
N GLY A 228 -9.74 -7.04 -3.03
CA GLY A 228 -11.19 -7.21 -3.02
C GLY A 228 -11.84 -6.94 -4.38
N GLY A 229 -11.22 -6.08 -5.21
CA GLY A 229 -11.61 -5.84 -6.60
C GLY A 229 -12.91 -5.03 -6.78
N TRP A 230 -13.44 -4.49 -5.68
CA TRP A 230 -14.66 -3.69 -5.67
C TRP A 230 -14.38 -2.31 -6.26
N LYS A 231 -15.29 -1.85 -7.14
CA LYS A 231 -15.24 -0.53 -7.75
C LYS A 231 -15.89 0.47 -6.80
N GLY A 232 -15.33 1.67 -6.67
CA GLY A 232 -15.92 2.73 -5.86
C GLY A 232 -14.91 3.68 -5.25
N GLU A 233 -15.44 4.61 -4.45
CA GLU A 233 -14.65 5.55 -3.67
C GLU A 233 -14.41 5.01 -2.25
N TYR A 234 -13.14 5.00 -1.87
CA TYR A 234 -12.63 4.49 -0.61
C TYR A 234 -12.07 5.65 0.19
N LYS A 235 -12.35 5.64 1.49
CA LYS A 235 -11.83 6.60 2.45
C LYS A 235 -11.42 5.85 3.70
N LEU A 236 -10.14 5.53 3.85
CA LEU A 236 -9.64 4.66 4.91
C LEU A 236 -8.74 5.45 5.88
N ASP A 237 -9.00 5.29 7.17
CA ASP A 237 -8.18 5.88 8.22
C ASP A 237 -6.92 5.02 8.42
N VAL A 238 -5.77 5.69 8.48
CA VAL A 238 -4.46 5.08 8.69
C VAL A 238 -3.72 5.79 9.80
N ALA A 239 -2.78 5.10 10.44
CA ALA A 239 -1.95 5.73 11.45
C ALA A 239 -0.55 5.12 11.48
N ALA A 240 0.39 5.88 12.05
CA ALA A 240 1.68 5.34 12.45
C ALA A 240 2.03 5.81 13.87
N ILE A 241 2.61 4.91 14.66
CA ILE A 241 3.04 5.18 16.02
C ILE A 241 4.51 4.81 16.20
N SER A 242 5.22 5.68 16.89
CA SER A 242 6.59 5.51 17.32
C SER A 242 6.64 5.06 18.75
N LEU A 243 7.29 3.94 18.98
CA LEU A 243 7.51 3.36 20.30
C LEU A 243 9.02 3.28 20.55
N PRO A 244 9.46 3.36 21.81
CA PRO A 244 8.67 3.50 23.05
C PRO A 244 8.29 4.93 23.49
N LYS A 245 8.64 6.01 22.76
CA LYS A 245 8.24 7.39 23.16
C LYS A 245 6.75 7.71 23.01
N ILE A 246 5.98 6.86 22.34
CA ILE A 246 4.54 7.06 22.10
C ILE A 246 4.27 8.39 21.40
N ARG A 247 4.82 8.50 20.18
CA ARG A 247 4.49 9.59 19.26
C ARG A 247 3.65 9.04 18.13
N SER A 248 2.60 9.72 17.70
CA SER A 248 1.75 9.25 16.62
C SER A 248 1.58 10.29 15.52
N ILE A 249 1.39 9.80 14.30
CA ILE A 249 0.83 10.55 13.19
C ILE A 249 -0.44 9.83 12.75
N ILE A 250 -1.50 10.58 12.47
CA ILE A 250 -2.73 10.04 11.89
C ILE A 250 -2.85 10.52 10.46
N GLY A 251 -3.51 9.71 9.64
CA GLY A 251 -3.74 10.03 8.25
C GLY A 251 -5.03 9.42 7.74
N ARG A 252 -5.44 9.87 6.56
CA ARG A 252 -6.59 9.35 5.85
C ARG A 252 -6.26 9.25 4.37
N VAL A 253 -6.39 8.05 3.83
CA VAL A 253 -6.21 7.80 2.41
C VAL A 253 -7.57 7.76 1.73
N THR A 254 -7.75 8.63 0.74
CA THR A 254 -8.93 8.64 -0.13
C THR A 254 -8.50 8.20 -1.52
N PHE A 255 -9.21 7.25 -2.12
CA PHE A 255 -8.89 6.75 -3.45
C PHE A 255 -10.10 6.16 -4.16
N GLU A 256 -10.01 6.10 -5.47
CA GLU A 256 -11.04 5.50 -6.33
C GLU A 256 -10.47 4.26 -7.02
N LEU A 257 -11.23 3.16 -6.93
CA LEU A 257 -10.95 1.95 -7.69
C LEU A 257 -11.91 1.86 -8.87
N GLY A 258 -11.34 1.74 -10.06
CA GLY A 258 -12.04 1.52 -11.32
C GLY A 258 -12.16 0.04 -11.71
N ASP A 259 -12.35 -0.20 -13.00
CA ASP A 259 -12.58 -1.54 -13.52
C ASP A 259 -11.39 -2.48 -13.30
N GLY A 260 -11.66 -3.66 -12.74
CA GLY A 260 -10.64 -4.65 -12.38
C GLY A 260 -9.79 -4.28 -11.17
N GLY A 261 -10.31 -3.41 -10.29
CA GLY A 261 -9.64 -3.00 -9.04
C GLY A 261 -8.43 -2.09 -9.28
N MET A 262 -8.38 -1.37 -10.40
CA MET A 262 -7.28 -0.48 -10.73
C MET A 262 -7.47 0.88 -10.05
N LEU A 263 -6.41 1.42 -9.47
CA LEU A 263 -6.40 2.72 -8.82
C LEU A 263 -6.51 3.85 -9.86
N GLU A 264 -7.58 4.65 -9.80
CA GLU A 264 -7.82 5.77 -10.72
C GLU A 264 -7.37 7.11 -10.13
N SER A 265 -7.64 7.31 -8.84
CA SER A 265 -7.24 8.50 -8.10
C SER A 265 -6.82 8.13 -6.67
N CYS A 266 -5.94 8.94 -6.08
CA CYS A 266 -5.49 8.76 -4.70
C CYS A 266 -5.04 10.09 -4.10
N SER A 267 -5.29 10.27 -2.80
CA SER A 267 -4.77 11.35 -1.96
C SER A 267 -4.61 10.86 -0.53
N LEU A 268 -3.61 11.40 0.17
CA LEU A 268 -3.32 11.07 1.56
C LEU A 268 -3.28 12.36 2.39
N GLU A 269 -4.24 12.53 3.30
CA GLU A 269 -4.21 13.58 4.31
C GLU A 269 -3.42 13.07 5.52
N ILE A 270 -2.52 13.88 6.07
CA ILE A 270 -1.73 13.53 7.27
C ILE A 270 -1.63 14.71 8.23
N THR A 271 -1.57 14.43 9.53
CA THR A 271 -1.29 15.46 10.54
C THR A 271 0.21 15.57 10.83
N GLU A 272 0.59 16.56 11.64
CA GLU A 272 1.93 16.57 12.24
C GLU A 272 2.08 15.44 13.28
N PRO A 273 3.28 14.85 13.43
CA PRO A 273 3.54 13.91 14.51
C PRO A 273 3.40 14.58 15.89
N VAL A 274 2.61 13.96 16.76
CA VAL A 274 2.37 14.44 18.14
C VAL A 274 2.88 13.44 19.16
N GLU A 275 3.33 13.92 20.31
CA GLU A 275 3.65 13.09 21.48
C GLU A 275 2.40 12.92 22.34
N TRP A 276 2.21 11.76 22.95
CA TRP A 276 1.07 11.53 23.83
C TRP A 276 1.42 11.98 25.24
N GLU A 277 0.77 13.05 25.70
CA GLU A 277 0.95 13.59 27.04
C GLU A 277 0.15 12.79 28.08
N ASP A 278 0.31 13.11 29.37
CA ASP A 278 -0.38 12.40 30.46
C ASP A 278 -1.87 12.75 30.56
N ASP A 279 -2.31 13.81 29.89
CA ASP A 279 -3.72 14.13 29.74
C ASP A 279 -4.45 13.19 28.76
N GLY A 280 -3.73 12.37 27.98
CA GLY A 280 -4.32 11.42 27.05
C GLY A 280 -5.19 12.02 25.95
N GLU A 281 -5.12 13.32 25.67
CA GLU A 281 -5.90 13.95 24.60
C GLU A 281 -5.49 13.41 23.23
N GLU A 282 -4.18 13.31 22.96
CA GLU A 282 -3.66 12.77 21.70
C GLU A 282 -3.95 11.29 21.56
N ALA A 283 -3.85 10.53 22.66
CA ALA A 283 -4.19 9.12 22.69
C ALA A 283 -5.68 8.91 22.37
N CYS A 284 -6.55 9.74 22.96
CA CYS A 284 -8.00 9.67 22.75
C CYS A 284 -8.35 10.03 21.30
N ARG A 285 -7.72 11.08 20.76
CA ARG A 285 -7.87 11.46 19.35
C ARG A 285 -7.39 10.35 18.41
N PHE A 286 -6.23 9.75 18.68
CA PHE A 286 -5.70 8.63 17.90
C PHE A 286 -6.67 7.45 17.89
N LEU A 287 -7.15 7.04 19.08
CA LEU A 287 -8.07 5.90 19.23
C LEU A 287 -9.41 6.15 18.51
N ASN A 288 -9.95 7.36 18.62
CA ASN A 288 -11.18 7.73 17.92
C ASN A 288 -10.99 7.80 16.39
N HIS A 289 -9.81 8.24 15.93
CA HIS A 289 -9.45 8.24 14.50
C HIS A 289 -9.42 6.81 13.95
N ILE A 290 -8.60 5.93 14.53
CA ILE A 290 -8.44 4.57 13.98
C ILE A 290 -9.72 3.73 14.07
N GLY A 291 -10.55 3.94 15.10
CA GLY A 291 -11.80 3.19 15.26
C GLY A 291 -12.98 3.73 14.47
N SER A 292 -12.80 4.81 13.69
CA SER A 292 -13.84 5.28 12.78
C SER A 292 -14.03 4.36 11.56
N CYS A 293 -13.00 3.57 11.21
CA CYS A 293 -13.00 2.50 10.19
C CYS A 293 -13.97 2.77 9.02
N ILE A 294 -13.62 3.66 8.10
CA ILE A 294 -14.52 4.05 6.99
C ILE A 294 -14.20 3.19 5.74
N GLU A 295 -15.20 2.60 5.05
CA GLU A 295 -15.04 2.04 3.70
C GLU A 295 -16.36 2.09 2.89
N ASN A 296 -16.17 2.29 1.57
CA ASN A 296 -17.08 2.46 0.43
C ASN A 296 -18.22 3.46 0.62
N LEU A 297 -18.05 4.67 0.09
CA LEU A 297 -19.09 5.71 0.11
C LEU A 297 -20.29 5.40 -0.80
N ASN A 298 -20.16 4.40 -1.68
CA ASN A 298 -21.18 4.03 -2.67
C ASN A 298 -21.95 2.73 -2.31
N ASP A 299 -21.73 2.13 -1.14
CA ASP A 299 -22.40 0.87 -0.74
C ASP A 299 -23.92 1.03 -0.44
N ASP A 300 -24.46 2.24 -0.49
CA ASP A 300 -25.89 2.52 -0.27
C ASP A 300 -26.81 2.11 -1.46
N GLU A 301 -26.26 1.68 -2.61
CA GLU A 301 -27.09 1.28 -3.78
C GLU A 301 -27.34 -0.24 -3.92
N THR A 302 -26.93 -1.08 -2.96
CA THR A 302 -27.12 -2.55 -3.06
C THR A 302 -27.73 -3.25 -1.83
N GLN A 303 -28.64 -2.58 -1.11
CA GLN A 303 -29.56 -3.28 -0.18
C GLN A 303 -31.01 -3.22 -0.66
#